data_AF-A0A367M0B4-F1
#
_entry.id   AF-A0A367M0B4-F1
#
_cell.length_a   1.000
_cell.length_b   1.000
_cell.length_c   1.000
_cell.angle_alpha   90.00
_cell.angle_beta   90.00
_cell.angle_gamma   90.00
#
_symmetry.space_group_name_H-M   'P 1'
#
loop_
_entity.id
_entity.type
_entity.pdbx_description
1 polymer ?
#
loop_
_entity_poly.entity_id
_entity_poly.type
_entity_poly.pdbx_seq_one_letter_code
_entity_poly.pdbx_strand_id
1 'polypeptide(L)'
;MKLPKLLAALALLAAPALAFAHPGHGEHGLVAGLAHPLTGLDHLLAMFAVGLWAAQQQGAARLALPCTFVGTMLVGGLLGFEGLQLPFMETGIAASVLALGL
;
A
#
# COMPACT_ATOMS: atom_id res chain seq x y z
N MET A 1 4.12 4.77 30.47
CA MET A 1 3.99 5.34 29.11
C MET A 1 3.01 6.49 29.17
N LYS A 2 3.23 7.62 28.47
CA LYS A 2 2.29 8.76 28.50
C LYS A 2 0.95 8.35 27.86
N LEU A 3 -0.18 8.75 28.44
CA LEU A 3 -1.55 8.46 27.95
C LEU A 3 -1.72 8.56 26.41
N PRO A 4 -1.21 9.59 25.70
CA PRO A 4 -1.31 9.66 24.24
C PRO A 4 -0.61 8.51 23.49
N LYS A 5 0.50 7.98 24.03
CA LYS A 5 1.22 6.84 23.43
C LYS A 5 0.45 5.53 23.61
N LEU A 6 -0.28 5.39 24.71
CA LEU A 6 -1.16 4.25 24.98
C LEU A 6 -2.36 4.24 24.03
N LEU A 7 -2.96 5.41 23.79
CA LEU A 7 -4.05 5.57 22.82
C LEU A 7 -3.60 5.28 21.39
N ALA A 8 -2.41 5.76 20.99
CA ALA A 8 -1.84 5.45 19.68
C ALA A 8 -1.57 3.94 19.50
N ALA A 9 -1.04 3.27 20.53
CA ALA A 9 -0.81 1.83 20.49
C ALA A 9 -2.12 1.04 20.39
N LEU A 10 -3.15 1.43 21.15
CA LEU A 10 -4.49 0.83 21.07
C LEU A 10 -5.13 1.04 19.68
N ALA A 11 -4.95 2.22 19.07
CA ALA A 11 -5.42 2.49 17.72
C ALA A 11 -4.71 1.61 16.67
N LEU A 12 -3.39 1.41 16.80
CA LEU A 12 -2.65 0.48 15.93
C LEU A 12 -3.10 -0.98 16.10
N LEU A 13 -3.37 -1.43 17.33
CA LEU A 13 -3.88 -2.78 17.58
C LEU A 13 -5.30 -3.00 17.02
N ALA A 14 -6.11 -1.94 16.94
CA ALA A 14 -7.47 -2.00 16.41
C ALA A 14 -7.52 -1.83 14.88
N ALA A 15 -6.43 -1.37 14.25
CA ALA A 15 -6.37 -1.16 12.80
C ALA A 15 -6.73 -2.39 11.93
N PRO A 16 -6.39 -3.65 12.30
CA PRO A 16 -6.81 -4.82 11.53
C PRO A 16 -8.33 -5.00 11.44
N ALA A 17 -9.10 -4.49 12.42
CA ALA A 17 -10.56 -4.55 12.38
C ALA A 17 -11.18 -3.63 11.33
N LEU A 18 -10.40 -2.68 10.78
CA LEU A 18 -10.80 -1.80 9.68
C LEU A 18 -10.44 -2.40 8.31
N ALA A 19 -9.76 -3.55 8.26
CA ALA A 19 -9.45 -4.23 7.01
C ALA A 19 -10.75 -4.81 6.42
N PHE A 20 -11.44 -4.02 5.60
CA PHE A 20 -12.49 -4.48 4.70
C PHE A 20 -11.85 -5.30 3.56
N ALA A 21 -11.39 -6.51 3.86
CA ALA A 21 -10.76 -7.41 2.90
C ALA A 21 -11.76 -8.04 1.90
N HIS A 22 -13.07 -7.89 2.14
CA HIS A 22 -14.10 -8.29 1.18
C HIS A 22 -14.67 -7.07 0.46
N PRO A 23 -14.29 -6.81 -0.81
CA PRO A 23 -15.16 -6.04 -1.68
C PRO A 23 -16.43 -6.87 -1.78
N GLY A 24 -17.56 -6.32 -1.35
CA GLY A 24 -18.85 -7.03 -1.44
C GLY A 24 -19.00 -7.68 -2.82
N HIS A 25 -19.49 -8.92 -2.85
CA HIS A 25 -19.62 -9.72 -4.08
C HIS A 25 -20.20 -8.87 -5.24
N GLY A 26 -19.37 -8.53 -6.23
CA GLY A 26 -19.80 -7.75 -7.40
C GLY A 26 -18.70 -6.95 -8.12
N GLU A 27 -17.66 -6.49 -7.43
CA GLU A 27 -16.64 -5.62 -8.02
C GLU A 27 -15.46 -6.44 -8.58
N HIS A 28 -15.69 -7.13 -9.70
CA HIS A 28 -14.65 -7.81 -10.46
C HIS A 28 -14.55 -7.21 -11.86
N GLY A 29 -13.33 -6.88 -12.31
CA GLY A 29 -13.08 -6.32 -13.63
C GLY A 29 -12.09 -5.16 -13.62
N LEU A 30 -11.84 -4.59 -14.79
CA LEU A 30 -10.82 -3.55 -15.00
C LEU A 30 -11.06 -2.31 -14.10
N VAL A 31 -12.31 -1.87 -13.97
CA VAL A 31 -12.65 -0.68 -13.16
C VAL A 31 -12.34 -0.91 -11.68
N ALA A 32 -12.73 -2.06 -11.13
CA ALA A 32 -12.42 -2.43 -9.75
C ALA A 32 -10.91 -2.55 -9.53
N GLY A 33 -10.16 -3.12 -10.50
CA GLY A 33 -8.70 -3.20 -10.46
C GLY A 33 -8.02 -1.83 -10.49
N LEU A 34 -8.52 -0.88 -11.29
CA LEU A 34 -8.01 0.50 -11.33
C LEU A 34 -8.37 1.30 -10.08
N ALA A 35 -9.52 1.02 -9.46
CA ALA A 35 -9.94 1.67 -8.22
C ALA A 35 -9.20 1.12 -6.99
N HIS A 36 -8.72 -0.13 -7.03
CA HIS A 36 -8.10 -0.81 -5.89
C HIS A 36 -6.97 -0.01 -5.21
N PRO A 37 -5.97 0.55 -5.92
CA PRO A 37 -4.90 1.32 -5.26
C PRO A 37 -5.39 2.60 -4.57
N LEU A 38 -6.56 3.11 -4.98
CA LEU A 38 -7.14 4.34 -4.43
C LEU A 38 -8.02 4.06 -3.21
N THR A 39 -8.44 2.81 -3.01
CA THR A 39 -9.26 2.41 -1.85
C THR A 39 -8.43 1.75 -0.74
N GLY A 40 -7.22 1.27 -1.04
CA GLY A 40 -6.29 0.70 -0.06
C GLY A 40 -5.45 1.76 0.68
N LEU A 41 -5.50 1.77 2.01
CA LEU A 41 -4.68 2.69 2.83
C LEU A 41 -3.18 2.40 2.72
N ASP A 42 -2.80 1.14 2.57
CA ASP A 42 -1.43 0.69 2.35
C ASP A 42 -0.81 1.31 1.09
N HIS A 43 -1.56 1.29 -0.01
CA HIS A 43 -1.18 1.89 -1.28
C HIS A 43 -1.08 3.41 -1.19
N LEU A 44 -2.07 4.07 -0.58
CA LEU A 44 -2.06 5.52 -0.41
C LEU A 44 -0.86 5.99 0.43
N LEU A 45 -0.55 5.30 1.53
CA LEU A 45 0.61 5.62 2.37
C LEU A 45 1.92 5.38 1.62
N ALA A 46 2.05 4.27 0.89
CA ALA A 46 3.22 4.00 0.06
C ALA A 46 3.40 5.04 -1.06
N MET A 47 2.33 5.38 -1.78
CA MET A 47 2.33 6.40 -2.83
C MET A 47 2.71 7.79 -2.29
N PHE A 48 2.22 8.14 -1.10
CA PHE A 48 2.59 9.38 -0.44
C PHE A 48 4.07 9.41 -0.05
N ALA A 49 4.59 8.34 0.56
CA ALA A 49 6.00 8.23 0.94
C ALA A 49 6.92 8.26 -0.29
N VAL A 50 6.59 7.51 -1.35
CA VAL A 50 7.31 7.52 -2.62
C VAL A 50 7.25 8.90 -3.28
N GLY A 51 6.10 9.58 -3.21
CA GLY A 51 5.94 10.95 -3.73
C GLY A 51 6.81 11.96 -2.99
N LEU A 52 6.86 11.89 -1.66
CA LEU A 52 7.76 12.72 -0.85
C LEU A 52 9.24 12.43 -1.16
N TRP A 53 9.60 11.16 -1.35
CA TRP A 53 10.96 10.80 -1.74
C TRP A 53 11.30 11.33 -3.13
N ALA A 54 10.42 11.13 -4.11
CA ALA A 54 10.59 11.63 -5.47
C ALA A 54 10.74 13.15 -5.53
N ALA A 55 10.00 13.89 -4.70
CA ALA A 55 10.10 15.35 -4.60
C ALA A 55 11.48 15.84 -4.11
N GLN A 56 12.22 15.01 -3.38
CA GLN A 56 13.57 15.32 -2.90
C GLN A 56 14.66 15.04 -3.94
N GLN A 57 14.34 14.31 -5.00
CA GLN A 57 15.29 13.96 -6.06
C GLN A 57 15.36 15.03 -7.15
N GLN A 58 16.50 15.08 -7.83
CA GLN A 58 16.75 15.96 -8.99
C GLN A 58 16.87 15.14 -10.28
N GLY A 59 16.65 15.81 -11.42
CA GLY A 59 16.79 15.20 -12.75
C GLY A 59 15.81 14.05 -12.99
N ALA A 60 16.25 13.04 -13.73
CA ALA A 60 15.42 11.91 -14.15
C ALA A 60 14.88 11.07 -12.98
N ALA A 61 15.59 11.04 -11.85
CA ALA A 61 15.20 10.26 -10.66
C ALA A 61 13.85 10.70 -10.08
N ARG A 62 13.50 11.99 -10.22
CA ARG A 62 12.22 12.55 -9.78
C ARG A 62 11.02 11.89 -10.45
N LEU A 63 11.16 11.47 -11.71
CA LEU A 63 10.10 10.77 -12.45
C LEU A 63 10.30 9.25 -12.42
N ALA A 64 11.54 8.78 -12.41
CA ALA A 64 11.82 7.35 -12.38
C ALA A 64 11.26 6.67 -11.12
N LEU A 65 11.33 7.31 -9.95
CA LEU A 65 10.80 6.76 -8.69
C LEU A 65 9.29 6.42 -8.74
N PRO A 66 8.39 7.39 -9.02
CA PRO A 66 6.96 7.07 -9.09
C PRO A 66 6.65 6.14 -10.26
N CYS A 67 7.32 6.27 -11.41
CA CYS A 67 7.10 5.37 -12.55
C CYS A 67 7.50 3.93 -12.25
N THR A 68 8.64 3.72 -11.59
CA THR A 68 9.09 2.37 -11.20
C THR A 68 8.16 1.76 -10.18
N PHE A 69 7.70 2.53 -9.19
CA PHE A 69 6.72 2.07 -8.20
C PHE A 69 5.42 1.59 -8.86
N VAL A 70 4.81 2.41 -9.73
CA VAL A 70 3.59 2.06 -10.47
C VAL A 70 3.83 0.85 -11.38
N GLY A 71 4.99 0.79 -12.06
CA GLY A 71 5.36 -0.35 -12.89
C GLY A 71 5.46 -1.66 -12.12
N THR A 72 6.12 -1.65 -10.96
CA THR A 72 6.23 -2.85 -10.10
C THR A 72 4.89 -3.26 -9.51
N MET A 73 4.02 -2.30 -9.16
CA MET A 73 2.66 -2.57 -8.73
C MET A 73 1.85 -3.29 -9.82
N LEU A 74 1.93 -2.81 -11.05
CA LEU A 74 1.24 -3.44 -12.18
C LEU A 74 1.71 -4.88 -12.38
N VAL A 75 3.03 -5.11 -12.33
CA VAL A 75 3.59 -6.47 -12.42
C VAL A 75 3.08 -7.36 -11.29
N GLY A 76 3.11 -6.89 -10.05
CA GLY A 76 2.58 -7.64 -8.90
C GLY A 76 1.09 -7.95 -9.03
N GLY A 77 0.29 -7.00 -9.50
CA GLY A 77 -1.14 -7.19 -9.76
C GLY A 77 -1.41 -8.24 -10.85
N LEU A 78 -0.63 -8.24 -11.94
CA LEU A 78 -0.72 -9.24 -13.00
C LEU A 78 -0.34 -10.64 -12.47
N LEU A 79 0.72 -10.74 -11.68
CA LEU A 79 1.11 -12.01 -11.06
C LEU A 79 0.03 -12.55 -10.12
N GLY A 80 -0.59 -11.67 -9.32
CA GLY A 80 -1.72 -12.04 -8.47
C GLY A 80 -2.94 -12.48 -9.27
N PHE A 81 -3.20 -11.86 -10.43
CA PHE A 81 -4.27 -12.26 -11.36
C PHE A 81 -4.04 -13.66 -11.94
N GLU A 82 -2.79 -14.02 -12.26
CA GLU A 82 -2.40 -15.38 -12.68
C GLU A 82 -2.42 -16.40 -11.52
N GLY A 83 -2.83 -15.98 -10.32
CA GLY A 83 -2.97 -16.85 -9.15
C GLY A 83 -1.67 -17.09 -8.38
N LEU A 84 -0.62 -16.31 -8.63
CA LEU A 84 0.60 -16.38 -7.82
C LEU A 84 0.29 -15.89 -6.41
N GLN A 85 0.31 -16.82 -5.46
CA GLN A 85 0.15 -16.51 -4.04
C GLN A 85 1.51 -16.56 -3.36
N LEU A 86 1.96 -15.41 -2.85
CA LEU A 86 3.17 -15.33 -2.05
C LEU A 86 2.82 -15.52 -0.56
N PRO A 87 3.52 -16.40 0.17
CA PRO A 87 3.34 -16.47 1.61
C PRO A 87 3.73 -15.13 2.26
N PHE A 88 3.03 -14.75 3.32
CA PHE A 88 3.28 -13.51 4.07
C PHE A 88 3.15 -12.21 3.25
N MET A 89 2.38 -12.21 2.16
CA MET A 89 2.18 -11.01 1.32
C MET A 89 1.71 -9.79 2.13
N GLU A 90 0.69 -9.98 2.98
CA GLU A 90 0.16 -8.92 3.85
C GLU A 90 1.21 -8.40 4.83
N THR A 91 2.00 -9.31 5.41
CA THR A 91 3.09 -8.95 6.34
C THR A 91 4.20 -8.17 5.62
N GLY A 92 4.52 -8.55 4.39
CA GLY A 92 5.48 -7.85 3.54
C GLY A 92 5.02 -6.44 3.18
N ILE A 93 3.73 -6.25 2.87
CA ILE A 93 3.13 -4.93 2.62
C ILE A 93 3.16 -4.08 3.90
N ALA A 94 2.75 -4.64 5.04
CA ALA A 94 2.81 -3.92 6.31
C ALA A 94 4.24 -3.49 6.66
N ALA A 95 5.22 -4.38 6.46
CA ALA A 95 6.63 -4.09 6.68
C ALA A 95 7.18 -3.00 5.75
N SER A 96 6.75 -2.96 4.48
CA SER A 96 7.19 -1.94 3.53
C SER A 96 6.62 -0.56 3.86
N VAL A 97 5.35 -0.48 4.26
CA VAL A 97 4.72 0.77 4.73
C VAL A 97 5.42 1.28 5.99
N LEU A 98 5.75 0.39 6.93
CA LEU A 98 6.54 0.75 8.11
C LEU A 98 7.91 1.30 7.71
N ALA A 99 8.65 0.59 6.86
CA ALA A 99 9.99 1.00 6.45
C ALA A 99 10.01 2.33 5.68
N LEU A 100 8.96 2.65 4.92
CA LEU A 100 8.85 3.87 4.13
C LEU A 100 8.34 5.07 4.92
N GLY A 101 7.65 4.89 6.05
CA GLY A 101 6.87 5.96 6.68
C GLY A 101 6.78 5.99 8.21
N LEU A 102 7.29 4.99 8.95
CA LEU A 102 7.26 4.97 10.43
C LEU A 102 8.66 4.86 11.07
#